data_AF-A0A7Z9URD6-F1
#
_entry.id   AF-A0A7Z9URD6-F1
#
_cell.length_a   1.000
_cell.length_b   1.000
_cell.length_c   1.000
_cell.angle_alpha   90.00
_cell.angle_beta   90.00
_cell.angle_gamma   90.00
#
_symmetry.space_group_name_H-M   'P 1'
#
loop_
_entity.id
_entity.type
_entity.pdbx_description
1 polymer ?
#
loop_
_entity_poly.entity_id
_entity_poly.type
_entity_poly.pdbx_seq_one_letter_code
_entity_poly.pdbx_strand_id
1 'polypeptide(L)'
;MENKMDEVKPYIVYLSSSAHSDWREPVKAKYLKDDHVIFVGPCENHGLSDAMGAPGDVKPGHKLRITQMLSKSDILFGYIPDDRYRSFNIMLETGIAHARKKRVLFVNEARSLDDEVECAQPYINQSFDSLSDGLDSLHQIITAPSENRGAGSEPNQFTQPINHLEHRIFLSGSPSSAWTDRVQAQYQNDKSVTILAESGMQDLAAADILFACRTDSGGRLFNLVLAVGYANALGKQILFVNQGDHYSHAYDYVKPFADGYFTTLDEGLRYLDYAVGIEDRL
;
A
#
# COMPACT_ATOMS: atom_id res chain seq x y z
N MET A 1 -45.22 16.46 -12.12
CA MET A 1 -44.03 15.60 -12.28
C MET A 1 -42.86 16.42 -11.79
N GLU A 2 -42.51 16.28 -10.50
CA GLU A 2 -41.26 16.82 -9.99
C GLU A 2 -40.13 16.03 -10.64
N ASN A 3 -39.24 16.72 -11.35
CA ASN A 3 -37.94 16.18 -11.70
C ASN A 3 -37.25 15.83 -10.37
N LYS A 4 -37.15 14.54 -10.06
CA LYS A 4 -36.09 14.07 -9.17
C LYS A 4 -34.79 14.49 -9.86
N MET A 5 -34.19 15.59 -9.40
CA MET A 5 -32.78 15.83 -9.67
C MET A 5 -32.05 14.60 -9.17
N ASP A 6 -31.47 13.82 -10.09
CA ASP A 6 -30.57 12.73 -9.71
C ASP A 6 -29.52 13.33 -8.79
N GLU A 7 -29.52 12.86 -7.54
CA GLU A 7 -28.61 13.34 -6.50
C GLU A 7 -27.19 13.02 -6.97
N VAL A 8 -26.44 14.04 -7.36
CA VAL A 8 -25.10 13.84 -7.93
C VAL A 8 -24.20 13.32 -6.82
N LYS A 9 -23.86 12.03 -6.88
CA LYS A 9 -22.98 11.40 -5.91
C LYS A 9 -21.57 12.03 -6.04
N PRO A 10 -21.04 12.69 -5.00
CA PRO A 10 -19.74 13.32 -5.06
C PRO A 10 -18.62 12.29 -5.28
N TYR A 11 -17.56 12.73 -5.95
CA TYR A 11 -16.28 12.04 -5.92
C TYR A 11 -15.65 12.18 -4.54
N ILE A 12 -15.24 11.06 -3.95
CA ILE A 12 -14.44 11.10 -2.74
C ILE A 12 -12.97 10.94 -3.14
N VAL A 13 -12.16 11.98 -2.91
CA VAL A 13 -10.75 12.03 -3.31
C VAL A 13 -9.87 11.95 -2.08
N TYR A 14 -9.00 10.95 -2.02
CA TYR A 14 -8.02 10.78 -0.96
C TYR A 14 -6.71 11.51 -1.33
N LEU A 15 -6.34 12.53 -0.55
CA LEU A 15 -5.14 13.35 -0.75
C LEU A 15 -3.95 12.79 0.04
N SER A 16 -3.12 12.00 -0.62
CA SER A 16 -1.92 11.38 -0.06
C SER A 16 -0.66 12.19 -0.36
N SER A 17 0.14 12.43 0.67
CA SER A 17 1.42 13.14 0.62
C SER A 17 2.02 13.19 2.03
N SER A 18 3.26 13.64 2.18
CA SER A 18 3.84 14.00 3.47
C SER A 18 2.89 14.90 4.28
N ALA A 19 2.90 14.75 5.61
CA ALA A 19 2.17 15.66 6.51
C ALA A 19 2.86 17.03 6.62
N HIS A 20 4.13 17.13 6.19
CA HIS A 20 4.95 18.34 6.31
C HIS A 20 4.76 19.36 5.16
N SER A 21 3.63 19.28 4.44
CA SER A 21 3.32 20.20 3.34
C SER A 21 1.86 20.62 3.42
N ASP A 22 1.62 21.90 3.14
CA ASP A 22 0.33 22.59 3.19
C ASP A 22 -0.43 22.59 1.85
N TRP A 23 0.10 21.93 0.81
CA TRP A 23 -0.47 21.91 -0.54
C TRP A 23 -1.95 21.49 -0.62
N ARG A 24 -2.43 20.72 0.35
CA ARG A 24 -3.82 20.27 0.43
C ARG A 24 -4.79 21.41 0.72
N GLU A 25 -4.37 22.42 1.50
CA GLU A 25 -5.22 23.53 1.91
C GLU A 25 -5.69 24.39 0.74
N PRO A 26 -4.82 24.89 -0.18
CA PRO A 26 -5.30 25.61 -1.35
C PRO A 26 -6.15 24.73 -2.28
N VAL A 27 -5.90 23.42 -2.34
CA VAL A 27 -6.73 22.48 -3.11
C VAL A 27 -8.13 22.38 -2.50
N LYS A 28 -8.25 22.09 -1.20
CA LYS A 28 -9.53 22.04 -0.48
C LYS A 28 -10.29 23.36 -0.60
N ALA A 29 -9.59 24.49 -0.47
CA ALA A 29 -10.17 25.82 -0.58
C ALA A 29 -10.79 26.10 -1.97
N LYS A 30 -10.18 25.61 -3.05
CA LYS A 30 -10.69 25.74 -4.43
C LYS A 30 -12.10 25.12 -4.61
N TYR A 31 -12.42 24.08 -3.85
CA TYR A 31 -13.68 23.33 -3.97
C TYR A 31 -14.59 23.46 -2.74
N LEU A 32 -14.36 24.45 -1.87
CA LEU A 32 -15.10 24.58 -0.60
C LEU A 32 -16.64 24.66 -0.76
N LYS A 33 -17.11 25.09 -1.94
CA LYS A 33 -18.54 25.24 -2.28
C LYS A 33 -19.00 24.25 -3.36
N ASP A 34 -18.18 23.25 -3.67
CA ASP A 34 -18.48 22.27 -4.72
C ASP A 34 -18.96 20.96 -4.09
N ASP A 35 -20.28 20.73 -4.14
CA ASP A 35 -20.91 19.54 -3.59
C ASP A 35 -20.62 18.26 -4.40
N HIS A 36 -19.87 18.36 -5.51
CA HIS A 36 -19.48 17.22 -6.34
C HIS A 36 -18.18 16.54 -5.89
N VAL A 37 -17.48 17.08 -4.90
CA VAL A 37 -16.24 16.48 -4.40
C VAL A 37 -16.10 16.58 -2.88
N ILE A 38 -15.61 15.50 -2.29
CA ILE A 38 -15.23 15.44 -0.88
C ILE A 38 -13.77 15.03 -0.79
N PHE A 39 -12.94 15.86 -0.17
CA PHE A 39 -11.54 15.53 0.09
C PHE A 39 -11.38 14.85 1.46
N VAL A 40 -10.68 13.72 1.46
CA VAL A 40 -10.29 12.98 2.65
C VAL A 40 -8.78 12.69 2.62
N GLY A 41 -8.20 12.19 3.70
CA GLY A 41 -6.77 11.90 3.73
C GLY A 41 -6.26 11.42 5.09
N PRO A 42 -4.94 11.23 5.21
CA PRO A 42 -4.30 10.84 6.47
C PRO A 42 -4.48 11.92 7.55
N CYS A 43 -3.98 11.66 8.76
CA CYS A 43 -3.93 12.69 9.80
C CYS A 43 -2.87 13.74 9.42
N GLU A 44 -3.27 15.00 9.32
CA GLU A 44 -2.35 16.11 8.98
C GLU A 44 -1.79 16.79 10.25
N ASN A 45 -2.36 16.49 11.43
CA ASN A 45 -1.82 16.98 12.70
C ASN A 45 -0.69 16.08 13.18
N HIS A 46 0.55 16.55 13.07
CA HIS A 46 1.75 15.83 13.47
C HIS A 46 1.70 15.29 14.91
N GLY A 47 1.35 16.13 15.89
CA GLY A 47 1.31 15.70 17.29
C GLY A 47 0.26 14.62 17.57
N LEU A 48 -0.88 14.69 16.90
CA LEU A 48 -1.89 13.63 16.97
C LEU A 48 -1.46 12.38 16.19
N SER A 49 -0.79 12.54 15.05
CA SER A 49 -0.28 11.43 14.24
C SER A 49 0.79 10.64 15.01
N ASP A 50 1.72 11.33 15.67
CA ASP A 50 2.80 10.71 16.46
C ASP A 50 2.26 10.05 17.73
N ALA A 51 1.26 10.65 18.37
CA ALA A 51 0.59 10.06 19.52
C ALA A 51 -0.17 8.78 19.16
N MET A 52 -0.74 8.72 17.96
CA MET A 52 -1.51 7.58 17.42
C MET A 52 -0.56 6.57 16.74
N GLY A 53 0.25 5.88 17.54
CA GLY A 53 1.31 4.96 17.08
C GLY A 53 2.51 4.88 18.02
N ALA A 54 2.54 5.71 19.08
CA ALA A 54 3.58 5.69 20.09
C ALA A 54 3.67 4.35 20.84
N PRO A 55 4.84 3.99 21.43
CA PRO A 55 4.97 2.80 22.26
C PRO A 55 3.90 2.75 23.36
N GLY A 56 3.03 1.73 23.32
CA GLY A 56 1.90 1.59 24.24
C GLY A 56 0.54 2.00 23.68
N ASP A 57 0.48 2.55 22.46
CA ASP A 57 -0.80 2.72 21.76
C ASP A 57 -1.35 1.36 21.33
N VAL A 58 -2.41 0.93 22.02
CA VAL A 58 -3.12 -0.34 21.76
C VAL A 58 -4.05 -0.27 20.56
N LYS A 59 -4.19 0.89 19.90
CA LYS A 59 -5.04 1.06 18.72
C LYS A 59 -4.23 1.67 17.57
N PRO A 60 -4.04 0.96 16.44
CA PRO A 60 -3.31 1.51 15.30
C PRO A 60 -4.18 2.52 14.54
N GLY A 61 -4.42 3.69 15.14
CA GLY A 61 -5.36 4.68 14.63
C GLY A 61 -4.96 5.23 13.26
N HIS A 62 -3.67 5.25 12.98
CA HIS A 62 -3.14 5.62 11.67
C HIS A 62 -3.58 4.63 10.58
N LYS A 63 -3.37 3.32 10.80
CA LYS A 63 -3.90 2.27 9.91
C LYS A 63 -5.41 2.34 9.78
N LEU A 64 -6.13 2.49 10.89
CA LEU A 64 -7.59 2.57 10.88
C LEU A 64 -8.08 3.73 10.01
N ARG A 65 -7.49 4.93 10.17
CA ARG A 65 -7.87 6.09 9.37
C ARG A 65 -7.59 5.89 7.89
N ILE A 66 -6.38 5.44 7.52
CA ILE A 66 -6.01 5.20 6.12
C ILE A 66 -6.97 4.21 5.48
N THR A 67 -7.12 3.03 6.10
CA THR A 67 -7.94 1.95 5.55
C THR A 67 -9.41 2.36 5.44
N GLN A 68 -9.95 3.09 6.41
CA GLN A 68 -11.33 3.60 6.42
C GLN A 68 -11.54 4.65 5.33
N MET A 69 -10.73 5.70 5.28
CA MET A 69 -10.92 6.82 4.36
C MET A 69 -10.66 6.39 2.91
N LEU A 70 -9.62 5.60 2.67
CA LEU A 70 -9.32 5.06 1.34
C LEU A 70 -10.33 4.00 0.89
N SER A 71 -11.07 3.36 1.80
CA SER A 71 -12.18 2.46 1.41
C SER A 71 -13.32 3.21 0.75
N LYS A 72 -13.55 4.44 1.22
CA LYS A 72 -14.64 5.33 0.79
C LYS A 72 -14.26 6.17 -0.41
N SER A 73 -12.97 6.38 -0.68
CA SER A 73 -12.53 7.15 -1.84
C SER A 73 -12.81 6.45 -3.15
N ASP A 74 -13.02 7.24 -4.21
CA ASP A 74 -13.05 6.80 -5.59
C ASP A 74 -11.66 6.97 -6.24
N ILE A 75 -10.94 8.01 -5.81
CA ILE A 75 -9.64 8.42 -6.36
C ILE A 75 -8.62 8.53 -5.21
N LEU A 76 -7.42 8.00 -5.43
CA LEU A 76 -6.20 8.35 -4.69
C LEU A 76 -5.44 9.39 -5.51
N PHE A 77 -5.15 10.53 -4.91
CA PHE A 77 -4.23 11.54 -5.43
C PHE A 77 -2.98 11.53 -4.56
N GLY A 78 -1.90 10.94 -5.04
CA GLY A 78 -0.59 10.88 -4.37
C GLY A 78 0.33 11.99 -4.85
N TYR A 79 1.02 12.67 -3.93
CA TYR A 79 1.97 13.73 -4.27
C TYR A 79 3.25 13.64 -3.43
N ILE A 80 4.38 13.53 -4.12
CA ILE A 80 5.72 13.64 -3.55
C ILE A 80 6.33 15.00 -3.95
N PRO A 81 6.37 15.98 -3.03
CA PRO A 81 6.94 17.31 -3.30
C PRO A 81 8.47 17.31 -3.34
N ASP A 82 9.11 16.53 -2.45
CA ASP A 82 10.55 16.47 -2.29
C ASP A 82 11.00 15.10 -1.76
N ASP A 83 12.32 14.88 -1.74
CA ASP A 83 12.95 13.66 -1.25
C ASP A 83 13.34 13.71 0.22
N ARG A 84 12.99 14.77 0.96
CA ARG A 84 13.39 14.91 2.37
C ARG A 84 12.73 13.88 3.25
N TYR A 85 11.50 13.48 2.91
CA TYR A 85 10.71 12.52 3.66
C TYR A 85 10.59 11.20 2.94
N ARG A 86 10.52 10.11 3.72
CA ARG A 86 10.48 8.73 3.21
C ARG A 86 9.31 8.47 2.24
N SER A 87 8.18 9.18 2.34
CA SER A 87 7.01 9.01 1.45
C SER A 87 6.39 7.60 1.45
N PHE A 88 6.60 6.85 2.55
CA PHE A 88 6.04 5.51 2.73
C PHE A 88 4.52 5.48 2.72
N ASN A 89 3.89 6.55 3.21
CA ASN A 89 2.45 6.69 3.21
C ASN A 89 1.86 6.57 1.81
N ILE A 90 2.46 7.25 0.83
CA ILE A 90 1.96 7.28 -0.54
C ILE A 90 2.11 5.89 -1.17
N MET A 91 3.26 5.24 -0.99
CA MET A 91 3.48 3.90 -1.54
C MET A 91 2.53 2.86 -0.96
N LEU A 92 2.36 2.88 0.37
CA LEU A 92 1.43 1.99 1.06
C LEU A 92 0.00 2.22 0.55
N GLU A 93 -0.42 3.48 0.45
CA GLU A 93 -1.76 3.86 0.02
C GLU A 93 -1.99 3.54 -1.46
N THR A 94 -0.98 3.66 -2.33
CA THR A 94 -1.04 3.21 -3.73
C THR A 94 -1.30 1.71 -3.81
N GLY A 95 -0.64 0.90 -2.98
CA GLY A 95 -0.88 -0.54 -2.93
C GLY A 95 -2.33 -0.87 -2.52
N ILE A 96 -2.83 -0.20 -1.47
CA ILE A 96 -4.23 -0.38 -1.01
C ILE A 96 -5.22 0.07 -2.09
N ALA A 97 -4.97 1.22 -2.73
CA ALA A 97 -5.84 1.78 -3.77
C ALA A 97 -5.91 0.87 -4.99
N HIS A 98 -4.77 0.34 -5.44
CA HIS A 98 -4.70 -0.59 -6.56
C HIS A 98 -5.48 -1.89 -6.28
N ALA A 99 -5.28 -2.51 -5.12
CA ALA A 99 -6.04 -3.71 -4.70
C ALA A 99 -7.56 -3.48 -4.71
N ARG A 100 -7.98 -2.26 -4.36
CA ARG A 100 -9.39 -1.86 -4.31
C ARG A 100 -9.90 -1.27 -5.63
N LYS A 101 -9.14 -1.39 -6.71
CA LYS A 101 -9.47 -0.89 -8.05
C LYS A 101 -9.85 0.60 -8.06
N LYS A 102 -9.22 1.40 -7.19
CA LYS A 102 -9.39 2.86 -7.15
C LYS A 102 -8.56 3.49 -8.27
N ARG A 103 -8.99 4.67 -8.74
CA ARG A 103 -8.18 5.45 -9.69
C ARG A 103 -7.01 6.09 -8.94
N VAL A 104 -5.78 5.89 -9.40
CA VAL A 104 -4.56 6.45 -8.81
C VAL A 104 -3.99 7.52 -9.74
N LEU A 105 -3.99 8.76 -9.25
CA LEU A 105 -3.26 9.88 -9.83
C LEU A 105 -2.01 10.11 -8.98
N PHE A 106 -0.85 10.20 -9.60
CA PHE A 106 0.42 10.28 -8.88
C PHE A 106 1.27 11.44 -9.41
N VAL A 107 1.75 12.27 -8.51
CA VAL A 107 2.62 13.40 -8.82
C VAL A 107 3.98 13.19 -8.16
N ASN A 108 5.06 13.19 -8.96
CA ASN A 108 6.44 13.16 -8.47
C ASN A 108 7.22 14.41 -8.90
N GLU A 109 7.29 15.40 -8.02
CA GLU A 109 8.20 16.55 -8.20
C GLU A 109 9.60 16.24 -7.63
N ALA A 110 9.72 15.26 -6.76
CA ALA A 110 11.00 14.74 -6.27
C ALA A 110 11.68 13.83 -7.30
N ARG A 111 12.20 14.43 -8.38
CA ARG A 111 12.80 13.70 -9.51
C ARG A 111 13.99 12.82 -9.14
N SER A 112 14.65 13.09 -8.01
CA SER A 112 15.68 12.20 -7.44
C SER A 112 15.13 10.82 -7.02
N LEU A 113 13.81 10.65 -6.95
CA LEU A 113 13.13 9.41 -6.59
C LEU A 113 12.54 8.66 -7.79
N ASP A 114 12.78 9.10 -9.03
CA ASP A 114 12.18 8.49 -10.23
C ASP A 114 12.41 6.97 -10.29
N ASP A 115 13.64 6.53 -10.04
CA ASP A 115 14.00 5.10 -10.00
C ASP A 115 13.31 4.35 -8.84
N GLU A 116 13.16 4.98 -7.67
CA GLU A 116 12.49 4.35 -6.53
C GLU A 116 10.98 4.20 -6.76
N VAL A 117 10.37 5.16 -7.47
CA VAL A 117 8.94 5.17 -7.81
C VAL A 117 8.60 4.19 -8.95
N GLU A 118 9.58 3.76 -9.74
CA GLU A 118 9.37 2.85 -10.89
C GLU A 118 8.55 1.61 -10.50
N CYS A 119 8.80 1.04 -9.31
CA CYS A 119 8.08 -0.12 -8.81
C CYS A 119 6.56 0.09 -8.67
N ALA A 120 6.09 1.34 -8.55
CA ALA A 120 4.69 1.70 -8.41
C ALA A 120 4.00 2.01 -9.76
N GLN A 121 4.77 2.31 -10.82
CA GLN A 121 4.24 2.78 -12.11
C GLN A 121 3.18 1.85 -12.72
N PRO A 122 3.33 0.50 -12.69
CA PRO A 122 2.30 -0.40 -13.22
C PRO A 122 0.93 -0.30 -12.53
N TYR A 123 0.88 0.33 -11.35
CA TYR A 123 -0.31 0.41 -10.48
C TYR A 123 -0.89 1.83 -10.42
N ILE A 124 -0.31 2.76 -11.17
CA ILE A 124 -0.74 4.14 -11.28
C ILE A 124 -1.52 4.32 -12.59
N ASN A 125 -2.67 5.01 -12.55
CA ASN A 125 -3.44 5.26 -13.76
C ASN A 125 -2.91 6.46 -14.56
N GLN A 126 -2.46 7.51 -13.88
CA GLN A 126 -1.85 8.68 -14.49
C GLN A 126 -0.75 9.23 -13.58
N SER A 127 0.43 9.46 -14.16
CA SER A 127 1.60 10.03 -13.49
C SER A 127 1.89 11.43 -14.03
N PHE A 128 2.31 12.35 -13.17
CA PHE A 128 2.61 13.73 -13.51
C PHE A 128 3.92 14.19 -12.85
N ASP A 129 4.61 15.09 -13.52
CA ASP A 129 5.89 15.64 -13.07
C ASP A 129 5.71 16.95 -12.28
N SER A 130 4.49 17.49 -12.24
CA SER A 130 4.15 18.72 -11.51
C SER A 130 2.79 18.60 -10.80
N LEU A 131 2.67 19.27 -9.65
CA LEU A 131 1.43 19.33 -8.90
C LEU A 131 0.31 20.02 -9.70
N SER A 132 0.63 21.04 -10.48
CA SER A 132 -0.35 21.75 -11.31
C SER A 132 -0.98 20.81 -12.34
N ASP A 133 -0.19 20.04 -13.07
CA ASP A 133 -0.70 19.15 -14.12
C ASP A 133 -1.57 18.03 -13.52
N GLY A 134 -1.14 17.49 -12.37
CA GLY A 134 -1.94 16.53 -11.62
C GLY A 134 -3.28 17.09 -11.18
N LEU A 135 -3.28 18.30 -10.59
CA LEU A 135 -4.51 18.95 -10.12
C LEU A 135 -5.45 19.35 -11.26
N ASP A 136 -4.90 19.71 -12.43
CA ASP A 136 -5.70 19.99 -13.63
C ASP A 136 -6.36 18.71 -14.14
N SER A 137 -5.64 17.58 -14.16
CA SER A 137 -6.24 16.29 -14.51
C SER A 137 -7.31 15.87 -13.50
N LEU A 138 -7.07 16.04 -12.20
CA LEU A 138 -8.07 15.79 -11.16
C LEU A 138 -9.31 16.65 -11.37
N HIS A 139 -9.15 17.93 -11.68
CA HIS A 139 -10.26 18.84 -11.97
C HIS A 139 -11.10 18.34 -13.13
N GLN A 140 -10.46 17.98 -14.25
CA GLN A 140 -11.15 17.42 -15.42
C GLN A 140 -11.96 16.17 -15.07
N ILE A 141 -11.44 15.29 -14.21
CA ILE A 141 -12.16 14.07 -13.78
C ILE A 141 -13.39 14.41 -12.95
N ILE A 142 -13.25 15.35 -12.00
CA ILE A 142 -14.35 15.75 -11.10
C ILE A 142 -15.47 16.44 -11.89
N THR A 143 -15.12 17.26 -12.89
CA THR A 143 -16.09 18.05 -13.65
C THR A 143 -16.59 17.38 -14.93
N ALA A 144 -16.05 16.22 -15.31
CA ALA A 144 -16.49 15.52 -16.50
C ALA A 144 -17.97 15.12 -16.37
N PRO A 145 -18.79 15.27 -17.44
CA PRO A 145 -20.13 14.69 -17.48
C PRO A 145 -20.04 13.19 -17.19
N SER A 146 -20.91 12.68 -16.32
CA SER A 146 -20.88 11.30 -15.88
C SER A 146 -21.20 10.32 -17.02
N GLU A 147 -20.20 9.99 -17.83
CA GLU A 147 -20.29 8.91 -18.81
C GLU A 147 -19.67 7.63 -18.23
N ASN A 148 -20.50 6.57 -18.19
CA ASN A 148 -20.16 5.17 -17.93
C ASN A 148 -19.29 4.85 -16.69
N ARG A 149 -19.96 4.77 -15.53
CA ARG A 149 -19.48 3.92 -14.40
C ARG A 149 -19.75 2.44 -14.75
N GLY A 150 -18.91 1.87 -15.60
CA GLY A 150 -18.97 0.46 -15.99
C GLY A 150 -18.50 -0.48 -14.88
N ALA A 151 -19.36 -1.42 -14.52
CA ALA A 151 -19.07 -2.52 -13.60
C ALA A 151 -18.12 -3.54 -14.26
N GLY A 152 -16.98 -3.79 -13.62
CA GLY A 152 -16.12 -4.94 -13.90
C GLY A 152 -16.19 -5.94 -12.74
N SER A 153 -17.22 -6.78 -12.73
CA SER A 153 -17.24 -7.99 -11.90
C SER A 153 -16.72 -9.15 -12.75
N GLU A 154 -15.52 -9.61 -12.48
CA GLU A 154 -15.02 -10.86 -13.04
C GLU A 154 -15.71 -12.05 -12.35
N PRO A 155 -16.02 -13.12 -13.10
CA PRO A 155 -16.60 -14.32 -12.52
C PRO A 155 -15.55 -15.05 -11.68
N ASN A 156 -15.90 -15.35 -10.42
CA ASN A 156 -15.17 -16.28 -9.58
C ASN A 156 -15.13 -17.66 -10.25
N GLN A 157 -13.96 -18.08 -10.70
CA GLN A 157 -13.71 -19.48 -11.03
C GLN A 157 -13.56 -20.27 -9.74
N PHE A 158 -14.53 -21.14 -9.47
CA PHE A 158 -14.38 -22.18 -8.46
C PHE A 158 -13.33 -23.19 -8.93
N THR A 159 -12.17 -23.16 -8.28
CA THR A 159 -11.14 -24.18 -8.42
C THR A 159 -11.57 -25.47 -7.71
N GLN A 160 -11.24 -26.59 -8.35
CA GLN A 160 -11.45 -27.94 -7.82
C GLN A 160 -10.74 -28.11 -6.47
N PRO A 161 -11.26 -28.94 -5.55
CA PRO A 161 -10.62 -29.19 -4.26
C PRO A 161 -9.22 -29.77 -4.46
N ILE A 162 -8.22 -29.03 -4.01
CA ILE A 162 -6.82 -29.47 -3.98
C ILE A 162 -6.68 -30.39 -2.76
N ASN A 163 -6.36 -31.67 -2.98
CA ASN A 163 -6.14 -32.65 -1.91
C ASN A 163 -4.77 -32.49 -1.19
N HIS A 164 -4.07 -31.38 -1.44
CA HIS A 164 -2.79 -31.03 -0.86
C HIS A 164 -2.88 -29.58 -0.37
N LEU A 165 -2.57 -29.34 0.90
CA LEU A 165 -2.38 -27.98 1.40
C LEU A 165 -1.06 -27.45 0.83
N GLU A 166 -1.16 -26.55 -0.15
CA GLU A 166 -0.04 -25.80 -0.72
C GLU A 166 -0.13 -24.36 -0.20
N HIS A 167 0.98 -23.84 0.33
CA HIS A 167 1.16 -22.47 0.75
C HIS A 167 2.00 -21.71 -0.26
N ARG A 168 1.50 -20.57 -0.71
CA ARG A 168 2.21 -19.67 -1.62
C ARG A 168 2.72 -18.46 -0.88
N ILE A 169 4.03 -18.27 -0.88
CA ILE A 169 4.71 -17.22 -0.12
C ILE A 169 5.32 -16.24 -1.11
N PHE A 170 4.85 -14.99 -1.08
CA PHE A 170 5.40 -13.91 -1.88
C PHE A 170 6.49 -13.17 -1.12
N LEU A 171 7.64 -12.96 -1.76
CA LEU A 171 8.79 -12.26 -1.19
C LEU A 171 8.85 -10.81 -1.68
N SER A 172 8.90 -9.85 -0.76
CA SER A 172 9.13 -8.43 -1.10
C SER A 172 10.07 -7.79 -0.10
N GLY A 173 11.07 -7.03 -0.56
CA GLY A 173 12.06 -6.55 0.38
C GLY A 173 13.32 -5.96 -0.21
N SER A 174 14.37 -5.99 0.62
CA SER A 174 15.70 -5.52 0.28
C SER A 174 16.22 -6.20 -1.00
N PRO A 175 16.96 -5.46 -1.85
CA PRO A 175 17.44 -5.96 -3.15
C PRO A 175 18.51 -7.06 -3.04
N SER A 176 19.13 -7.23 -1.86
CA SER A 176 20.09 -8.30 -1.64
C SER A 176 19.42 -9.67 -1.75
N SER A 177 19.91 -10.55 -2.62
CA SER A 177 19.38 -11.92 -2.75
C SER A 177 19.68 -12.78 -1.53
N ALA A 178 20.62 -12.40 -0.65
CA ALA A 178 21.07 -13.27 0.45
C ALA A 178 19.93 -13.74 1.37
N TRP A 179 18.90 -12.92 1.57
CA TRP A 179 17.74 -13.31 2.37
C TRP A 179 16.73 -14.12 1.57
N THR A 180 16.50 -13.81 0.29
CA THR A 180 15.59 -14.59 -0.57
C THR A 180 16.15 -15.98 -0.81
N ASP A 181 17.46 -16.10 -1.05
CA ASP A 181 18.19 -17.37 -1.23
C ASP A 181 18.06 -18.23 0.04
N ARG A 182 18.14 -17.59 1.21
CA ARG A 182 17.95 -18.27 2.50
C ARG A 182 16.53 -18.79 2.70
N VAL A 183 15.51 -17.99 2.35
CA VAL A 183 14.10 -18.43 2.39
C VAL A 183 13.90 -19.60 1.41
N GLN A 184 14.39 -19.49 0.18
CA GLN A 184 14.30 -20.55 -0.82
C GLN A 184 14.99 -21.83 -0.36
N ALA A 185 16.19 -21.75 0.20
CA ALA A 185 16.93 -22.89 0.72
C ALA A 185 16.21 -23.59 1.88
N GLN A 186 15.48 -22.83 2.71
CA GLN A 186 14.69 -23.39 3.82
C GLN A 186 13.53 -24.27 3.31
N TYR A 187 12.86 -23.88 2.23
CA TYR A 187 11.67 -24.58 1.71
C TYR A 187 11.93 -25.44 0.46
N GLN A 188 13.18 -25.57 0.00
CA GLN A 188 13.52 -26.28 -1.24
C GLN A 188 13.02 -27.75 -1.31
N ASN A 189 12.83 -28.39 -0.16
CA ASN A 189 12.38 -29.79 -0.06
C ASN A 189 10.90 -29.92 0.36
N ASP A 190 10.25 -28.80 0.69
CA ASP A 190 8.88 -28.76 1.21
C ASP A 190 7.89 -28.61 0.06
N LYS A 191 7.32 -29.72 -0.41
CA LYS A 191 6.34 -29.72 -1.53
C LYS A 191 5.04 -28.97 -1.22
N SER A 192 4.77 -28.71 0.06
CA SER A 192 3.64 -27.89 0.52
C SER A 192 3.91 -26.39 0.44
N VAL A 193 5.12 -25.94 0.07
CA VAL A 193 5.47 -24.52 0.03
C VAL A 193 6.00 -24.13 -1.34
N THR A 194 5.39 -23.11 -1.93
CA THR A 194 5.82 -22.48 -3.17
C THR A 194 6.28 -21.06 -2.88
N ILE A 195 7.53 -20.74 -3.21
CA ILE A 195 8.09 -19.40 -3.09
C ILE A 195 7.88 -18.64 -4.40
N LEU A 196 7.21 -17.49 -4.31
CA LEU A 196 7.01 -16.54 -5.40
C LEU A 196 7.98 -15.37 -5.18
N ALA A 197 9.07 -15.37 -5.95
CA ALA A 197 10.07 -14.30 -5.96
C ALA A 197 10.06 -13.62 -7.33
N GLU A 198 10.30 -12.30 -7.35
CA GLU A 198 10.47 -11.49 -8.58
C GLU A 198 9.23 -11.33 -9.47
N SER A 199 8.05 -11.59 -8.95
CA SER A 199 6.81 -11.45 -9.69
C SER A 199 6.01 -10.21 -9.28
N GLY A 200 5.23 -9.66 -10.20
CA GLY A 200 4.39 -8.49 -9.94
C GLY A 200 3.28 -8.76 -8.92
N MET A 201 2.45 -7.76 -8.64
CA MET A 201 1.33 -7.90 -7.68
C MET A 201 0.33 -9.01 -8.03
N GLN A 202 0.29 -9.51 -9.28
CA GLN A 202 -0.55 -10.64 -9.65
C GLN A 202 -0.20 -11.90 -8.84
N ASP A 203 1.09 -12.14 -8.61
CA ASP A 203 1.54 -13.28 -7.82
C ASP A 203 1.33 -13.06 -6.34
N LEU A 204 1.50 -11.82 -5.86
CA LEU A 204 1.10 -11.47 -4.49
C LEU A 204 -0.42 -11.66 -4.27
N ALA A 205 -1.25 -11.41 -5.28
CA ALA A 205 -2.68 -11.68 -5.21
C ALA A 205 -2.98 -13.20 -5.13
N ALA A 206 -2.15 -14.02 -5.76
CA ALA A 206 -2.24 -15.49 -5.72
C ALA A 206 -1.57 -16.12 -4.50
N ALA A 207 -0.77 -15.36 -3.74
CA ALA A 207 -0.10 -15.79 -2.54
C ALA A 207 -1.04 -15.86 -1.33
N ASP A 208 -0.68 -16.67 -0.35
CA ASP A 208 -1.34 -16.74 0.96
C ASP A 208 -0.69 -15.79 1.95
N ILE A 209 0.65 -15.73 1.90
CA ILE A 209 1.50 -14.98 2.82
C ILE A 209 2.39 -14.01 2.04
N LEU A 210 2.42 -12.74 2.47
CA LEU A 210 3.51 -11.81 2.14
C LEU A 210 4.59 -11.95 3.22
N PHE A 211 5.77 -12.41 2.82
CA PHE A 211 6.98 -12.35 3.64
C PHE A 211 7.80 -11.13 3.23
N ALA A 212 7.55 -10.02 3.94
CA ALA A 212 8.22 -8.74 3.72
C ALA A 212 9.52 -8.70 4.52
N CYS A 213 10.66 -8.45 3.87
CA CYS A 213 11.95 -8.51 4.55
C CYS A 213 12.85 -7.32 4.21
N ARG A 214 13.22 -6.56 5.23
CA ARG A 214 14.27 -5.54 5.17
C ARG A 214 15.54 -6.08 5.84
N THR A 215 16.61 -6.15 5.08
CA THR A 215 17.95 -6.61 5.51
C THR A 215 19.04 -5.56 5.36
N ASP A 216 18.79 -4.46 4.65
CA ASP A 216 19.76 -3.41 4.38
C ASP A 216 19.39 -2.04 4.97
N SER A 217 20.44 -1.22 5.15
CA SER A 217 20.35 0.15 5.65
C SER A 217 20.08 1.19 4.56
N GLY A 218 20.11 0.78 3.29
CA GLY A 218 19.97 1.66 2.13
C GLY A 218 18.54 1.68 1.54
N GLY A 219 18.23 2.77 0.83
CA GLY A 219 17.01 2.88 0.03
C GLY A 219 15.72 3.08 0.82
N ARG A 220 14.63 3.37 0.10
CA ARG A 220 13.28 3.53 0.68
C ARG A 220 12.45 2.24 0.67
N LEU A 221 12.89 1.21 -0.05
CA LEU A 221 12.15 -0.05 -0.21
C LEU A 221 10.68 0.18 -0.57
N PHE A 222 10.42 1.06 -1.55
CA PHE A 222 9.06 1.36 -2.01
C PHE A 222 8.31 0.11 -2.46
N ASN A 223 9.01 -0.85 -3.06
CA ASN A 223 8.48 -2.17 -3.40
C ASN A 223 7.89 -2.90 -2.17
N LEU A 224 8.59 -2.91 -1.03
CA LEU A 224 8.13 -3.55 0.20
C LEU A 224 6.90 -2.83 0.74
N VAL A 225 6.95 -1.50 0.85
CA VAL A 225 5.87 -0.69 1.43
C VAL A 225 4.61 -0.80 0.58
N LEU A 226 4.77 -0.74 -0.74
CA LEU A 226 3.73 -0.93 -1.73
C LEU A 226 3.09 -2.33 -1.63
N ALA A 227 3.91 -3.38 -1.54
CA ALA A 227 3.44 -4.76 -1.39
C ALA A 227 2.65 -4.96 -0.08
N VAL A 228 3.12 -4.40 1.04
CA VAL A 228 2.39 -4.46 2.33
C VAL A 228 1.01 -3.81 2.22
N GLY A 229 0.91 -2.66 1.54
CA GLY A 229 -0.38 -1.99 1.32
C GLY A 229 -1.34 -2.86 0.49
N TYR A 230 -0.85 -3.43 -0.60
CA TYR A 230 -1.64 -4.31 -1.47
C TYR A 230 -2.10 -5.58 -0.75
N ALA A 231 -1.17 -6.29 -0.10
CA ALA A 231 -1.45 -7.49 0.69
C ALA A 231 -2.49 -7.22 1.80
N ASN A 232 -2.36 -6.08 2.49
CA ASN A 232 -3.27 -5.72 3.56
C ASN A 232 -4.71 -5.52 3.05
N ALA A 233 -4.85 -4.87 1.89
CA ALA A 233 -6.15 -4.63 1.27
C ALA A 233 -6.82 -5.91 0.78
N LEU A 234 -6.04 -6.92 0.39
CA LEU A 234 -6.52 -8.25 0.01
C LEU A 234 -6.76 -9.20 1.20
N GLY A 235 -6.39 -8.78 2.43
CA GLY A 235 -6.52 -9.61 3.62
C GLY A 235 -5.54 -10.80 3.64
N LYS A 236 -4.37 -10.66 3.00
CA LYS A 236 -3.28 -11.65 3.08
C LYS A 236 -2.63 -11.62 4.45
N GLN A 237 -2.03 -12.74 4.85
CA GLN A 237 -1.18 -12.76 6.04
C GLN A 237 0.15 -12.05 5.74
N ILE A 238 0.58 -11.17 6.63
CA ILE A 238 1.78 -10.34 6.43
C ILE A 238 2.75 -10.59 7.58
N LEU A 239 3.91 -11.17 7.25
CA LEU A 239 5.04 -11.27 8.16
C LEU A 239 6.09 -10.25 7.72
N PHE A 240 6.43 -9.31 8.61
CA PHE A 240 7.39 -8.25 8.33
C PHE A 240 8.66 -8.40 9.19
N VAL A 241 9.77 -8.72 8.53
CA VAL A 241 11.11 -8.70 9.11
C VAL A 241 11.75 -7.34 8.83
N ASN A 242 12.19 -6.66 9.90
CA ASN A 242 12.94 -5.41 9.82
C ASN A 242 14.25 -5.58 10.59
N GLN A 243 15.30 -6.04 9.91
CA GLN A 243 16.60 -6.22 10.54
C GLN A 243 17.19 -4.86 10.94
N GLY A 244 17.48 -4.74 12.24
CA GLY A 244 17.67 -3.46 12.92
C GLY A 244 18.90 -2.66 12.50
N ASP A 245 18.73 -1.35 12.42
CA ASP A 245 19.73 -0.28 12.28
C ASP A 245 19.09 1.08 12.68
N HIS A 246 19.83 2.19 12.53
CA HIS A 246 19.31 3.52 12.89
C HIS A 246 18.15 4.02 12.01
N TYR A 247 17.89 3.41 10.85
CA TYR A 247 16.77 3.75 9.97
C TYR A 247 15.50 2.94 10.25
N SER A 248 15.57 1.95 11.13
CA SER A 248 14.48 1.00 11.38
C SER A 248 13.19 1.65 11.87
N HIS A 249 13.29 2.78 12.57
CA HIS A 249 12.15 3.57 13.05
C HIS A 249 11.29 4.13 11.92
N ALA A 250 11.86 4.41 10.74
CA ALA A 250 11.08 4.89 9.60
C ALA A 250 10.00 3.87 9.18
N TYR A 251 10.26 2.57 9.41
CA TYR A 251 9.34 1.49 9.09
C TYR A 251 8.31 1.22 10.20
N ASP A 252 8.32 1.98 11.31
CA ASP A 252 7.25 1.99 12.31
C ASP A 252 5.89 2.30 11.66
N TYR A 253 5.90 3.05 10.56
CA TYR A 253 4.73 3.33 9.74
C TYR A 253 4.10 2.07 9.11
N VAL A 254 4.92 1.08 8.78
CA VAL A 254 4.51 -0.16 8.08
C VAL A 254 4.04 -1.22 9.08
N LYS A 255 4.63 -1.25 10.29
CA LYS A 255 4.35 -2.26 11.32
C LYS A 255 2.87 -2.52 11.59
N PRO A 256 1.99 -1.50 11.70
CA PRO A 256 0.57 -1.75 11.99
C PRO A 256 -0.14 -2.59 10.94
N PHE A 257 0.38 -2.65 9.71
CA PHE A 257 -0.20 -3.39 8.60
C PHE A 257 0.22 -4.86 8.58
N ALA A 258 1.26 -5.25 9.35
CA ALA A 258 1.71 -6.62 9.48
C ALA A 258 0.97 -7.37 10.60
N ASP A 259 0.83 -8.68 10.44
CA ASP A 259 0.29 -9.59 11.46
C ASP A 259 1.41 -10.09 12.39
N GLY A 260 2.63 -10.23 11.86
CA GLY A 260 3.85 -10.52 12.61
C GLY A 260 4.95 -9.52 12.29
N TYR A 261 5.66 -9.05 13.31
CA TYR A 261 6.80 -8.14 13.17
C TYR A 261 8.02 -8.71 13.89
N PHE A 262 9.15 -8.79 13.19
CA PHE A 262 10.36 -9.43 13.68
C PHE A 262 11.59 -8.58 13.41
N THR A 263 12.57 -8.60 14.31
CA THR A 263 13.81 -7.82 14.15
C THR A 263 14.96 -8.63 13.57
N THR A 264 14.76 -9.92 13.31
CA THR A 264 15.75 -10.80 12.69
C THR A 264 15.08 -11.71 11.67
N LEU A 265 15.83 -12.07 10.62
CA LEU A 265 15.36 -13.03 9.61
C LEU A 265 15.08 -14.41 10.24
N ASP A 266 15.91 -14.84 11.18
CA ASP A 266 15.77 -16.12 11.89
C ASP A 266 14.43 -16.22 12.61
N GLU A 267 14.05 -15.17 13.33
CA GLU A 267 12.76 -15.11 14.02
C GLU A 267 11.59 -15.10 13.03
N GLY A 268 11.71 -14.33 11.95
CA GLY A 268 10.70 -14.32 10.88
C GLY A 268 10.52 -15.69 10.22
N LEU A 269 11.61 -16.39 9.93
CA LEU A 269 11.58 -17.74 9.34
C LEU A 269 10.96 -18.77 10.29
N ARG A 270 11.23 -18.70 11.59
CA ARG A 270 10.58 -19.57 12.59
C ARG A 270 9.07 -19.35 12.63
N TYR A 271 8.62 -18.09 12.62
CA TYR A 271 7.18 -17.81 12.57
C TYR A 271 6.54 -18.18 11.24
N LEU A 272 7.30 -18.09 10.13
CA LEU A 272 6.83 -18.55 8.84
C LEU A 272 6.64 -20.07 8.83
N ASP A 273 7.58 -20.85 9.39
CA ASP A 273 7.42 -22.30 9.58
C ASP A 273 6.15 -22.64 10.36
N TYR A 274 5.89 -21.92 11.46
CA TYR A 274 4.64 -22.07 12.22
C TYR A 274 3.41 -21.75 11.37
N ALA A 275 3.44 -20.65 10.60
CA ALA A 275 2.33 -20.22 9.75
C ALA A 275 1.98 -21.22 8.64
N VAL A 276 2.98 -21.95 8.11
CA VAL A 276 2.78 -22.99 7.08
C VAL A 276 2.64 -24.40 7.66
N GLY A 277 2.51 -24.54 8.98
CA GLY A 277 2.24 -25.81 9.67
C GLY A 277 3.43 -26.77 9.74
N ILE A 278 4.67 -26.27 9.72
CA ILE A 278 5.89 -27.08 9.80
C ILE A 278 6.47 -26.98 11.21
N GLU A 279 5.91 -27.77 12.13
CA GLU A 279 6.23 -27.72 13.56
C GLU A 279 7.57 -28.38 13.92
N ASP A 280 8.04 -29.36 13.13
CA ASP A 280 9.24 -30.15 13.41
C ASP A 280 10.56 -29.34 13.34
N ARG A 281 10.51 -28.07 12.91
CA ARG A 281 11.66 -27.14 12.80
C ARG A 281 11.68 -26.04 13.87
N LEU A 282 10.68 -25.98 14.75
CA LEU A 282 10.46 -24.88 15.70
C LEU A 282 11.32 -24.92 16.98
#